data_AF-A0A961PAJ0-F1
#
_entry.id   AF-A0A961PAJ0-F1
#
_cell.length_a   1.000
_cell.length_b   1.000
_cell.length_c   1.000
_cell.angle_alpha   90.00
_cell.angle_beta   90.00
_cell.angle_gamma   90.00
#
_symmetry.space_group_name_H-M   'P 1'
#
loop_
_entity.id
_entity.type
_entity.pdbx_description
1 polymer ?
#
loop_
_entity_poly.entity_id
_entity_poly.type
_entity_poly.pdbx_seq_one_letter_code
_entity_poly.pdbx_strand_id
1 'polypeptide(L)'
;MTRPMDSLKLFATLLLFWILLNGSVAPGTVLVGLAVAAVIALAFRDTMSVLSGHKLTPQALIATVFYVGFFLKELVKANLQMAAIVLNPR
;
A
#
# COMPACT_ATOMS: atom_id res chain seq x y z
N MET A 1 8.41 -16.36 -16.07
CA MET A 1 7.48 -17.42 -15.60
C MET A 1 6.32 -16.69 -14.92
N THR A 2 5.26 -16.42 -15.67
CA THR A 2 4.14 -15.56 -15.23
C THR A 2 3.43 -16.20 -14.04
N ARG A 3 3.59 -15.64 -12.84
CA ARG A 3 2.85 -16.11 -11.66
C ARG A 3 1.51 -15.38 -11.62
N PRO A 4 0.36 -16.04 -11.86
CA PRO A 4 -0.95 -15.39 -11.85
C PRO A 4 -1.25 -14.66 -10.52
N MET A 5 -0.63 -15.12 -9.43
CA MET A 5 -0.66 -14.47 -8.12
C MET A 5 -0.12 -13.04 -8.12
N ASP A 6 0.93 -12.76 -8.91
CA ASP A 6 1.57 -11.45 -8.94
C ASP A 6 0.73 -10.44 -9.73
N SER A 7 0.05 -10.90 -10.79
CA SER A 7 -0.95 -10.09 -11.50
C SER A 7 -2.16 -9.76 -10.62
N LEU A 8 -2.61 -10.71 -9.79
CA LEU A 8 -3.71 -10.47 -8.84
C LEU A 8 -3.31 -9.46 -7.75
N LYS A 9 -2.08 -9.55 -7.23
CA LYS A 9 -1.54 -8.57 -6.28
C LYS A 9 -1.52 -7.17 -6.89
N LEU A 10 -0.99 -7.03 -8.10
CA LEU A 10 -0.96 -5.76 -8.82
C LEU A 10 -2.37 -5.20 -9.02
N PHE A 11 -3.31 -6.04 -9.50
CA PHE A 11 -4.71 -5.66 -9.68
C PHE A 11 -5.33 -5.16 -8.37
N ALA A 12 -5.19 -5.90 -7.27
CA ALA A 12 -5.75 -5.52 -5.98
C ALA A 12 -5.13 -4.22 -5.44
N THR A 13 -3.82 -4.03 -5.59
CA THR A 13 -3.13 -2.79 -5.22
C THR A 13 -3.62 -1.60 -6.05
N LEU A 14 -3.76 -1.75 -7.37
CA LEU A 14 -4.27 -0.71 -8.25
C LEU A 14 -5.71 -0.34 -7.91
N LEU A 15 -6.57 -1.31 -7.65
CA LEU A 15 -7.96 -1.07 -7.29
C LEU A 15 -8.08 -0.37 -5.91
N LEU A 16 -7.25 -0.77 -4.95
CA LEU A 16 -7.17 -0.10 -3.65
C LEU A 16 -6.80 1.39 -3.84
N PHE A 17 -5.74 1.67 -4.61
CA PHE A 17 -5.35 3.05 -4.89
C PHE A 17 -6.41 3.81 -5.69
N TRP A 18 -7.11 3.16 -6.62
CA TRP A 18 -8.21 3.78 -7.36
C TRP A 18 -9.32 4.28 -6.43
N ILE A 19 -9.74 3.45 -5.46
CA ILE A 19 -10.77 3.80 -4.48
C ILE A 19 -10.28 4.94 -3.57
N LEU A 20 -9.05 4.84 -3.06
CA LEU A 20 -8.46 5.86 -2.20
C LEU A 20 -8.30 7.21 -2.92
N LEU A 21 -7.92 7.19 -4.20
CA LEU A 21 -7.74 8.38 -5.02
C LEU A 21 -9.07 9.08 -5.33
N ASN A 22 -10.12 8.31 -5.60
CA ASN A 22 -11.44 8.87 -5.90
C ASN A 22 -12.21 9.27 -4.63
N GLY A 23 -11.93 8.64 -3.49
CA GLY A 23 -12.71 8.85 -2.25
C GLY A 23 -14.18 8.45 -2.38
N SER A 24 -14.53 7.60 -3.35
CA SER A 24 -15.91 7.22 -3.67
C SER A 24 -16.01 5.75 -4.06
N VAL A 25 -17.10 5.12 -3.62
CA VAL A 25 -17.48 3.74 -3.97
C VAL A 25 -18.72 3.71 -4.86
N ALA A 26 -19.01 4.81 -5.57
CA ALA A 26 -20.10 4.86 -6.54
C ALA A 26 -19.91 3.78 -7.62
N PRO A 27 -20.98 3.06 -8.04
CA PRO A 27 -20.86 1.94 -8.97
C PRO A 27 -20.12 2.29 -10.26
N GLY A 28 -20.38 3.48 -10.85
CA GLY A 28 -19.68 3.93 -12.05
C GLY A 28 -18.17 4.07 -11.86
N THR A 29 -17.75 4.69 -10.76
CA THR A 29 -16.33 4.84 -10.40
C THR A 29 -15.66 3.48 -10.20
N VAL A 30 -16.33 2.56 -9.50
CA VAL A 30 -15.78 1.22 -9.24
C VAL A 30 -15.65 0.41 -10.53
N LEU A 31 -16.65 0.45 -11.42
CA LEU A 31 -16.62 -0.26 -12.70
C LEU A 31 -15.48 0.21 -13.60
N VAL A 32 -15.27 1.52 -13.71
CA VAL A 32 -14.13 2.08 -14.46
C VAL A 32 -12.81 1.65 -13.83
N GLY A 33 -12.70 1.70 -12.51
CA GLY A 33 -11.51 1.25 -11.78
C GLY A 33 -11.19 -0.22 -12.01
N LEU A 34 -12.19 -1.10 -11.97
CA LEU A 34 -12.04 -2.53 -12.28
C LEU A 34 -11.50 -2.73 -13.70
N ALA A 35 -12.07 -2.05 -14.69
CA ALA A 35 -11.65 -2.15 -16.09
C ALA A 35 -10.19 -1.66 -16.27
N VAL A 36 -9.88 -0.47 -15.77
CA VAL A 36 -8.54 0.12 -15.91
C VAL A 36 -7.49 -0.70 -15.16
N ALA A 37 -7.75 -1.10 -13.92
CA ALA A 37 -6.83 -1.93 -13.14
C ALA A 37 -6.60 -3.29 -13.81
N ALA A 38 -7.64 -3.90 -14.41
CA ALA A 38 -7.49 -5.15 -15.16
C ALA A 38 -6.60 -4.95 -16.38
N VAL A 39 -6.83 -3.92 -17.21
CA VAL A 39 -6.01 -3.62 -18.38
C VAL A 39 -4.54 -3.45 -18.00
N ILE A 40 -4.25 -2.66 -16.96
CA ILE A 40 -2.88 -2.43 -16.49
C ILE A 40 -2.27 -3.74 -15.96
N ALA A 41 -2.99 -4.49 -15.12
CA ALA A 41 -2.48 -5.73 -14.56
C ALA A 41 -2.18 -6.78 -15.64
N LEU A 42 -2.98 -6.83 -16.71
CA LEU A 42 -2.75 -7.74 -17.85
C LEU A 42 -1.60 -7.28 -18.76
N ALA A 43 -1.37 -5.97 -18.89
CA ALA A 43 -0.28 -5.41 -19.70
C ALA A 43 1.09 -5.47 -19.00
N PHE A 44 1.12 -5.34 -17.67
CA PHE A 44 2.35 -5.15 -16.88
C PHE A 44 2.63 -6.30 -15.90
N ARG A 45 2.27 -7.53 -16.27
CA ARG A 45 2.29 -8.73 -15.39
C ARG A 45 3.65 -9.02 -14.76
N ASP A 46 4.75 -8.69 -15.42
CA ASP A 46 6.11 -9.07 -15.01
C ASP A 46 6.84 -7.97 -14.21
N THR A 47 6.19 -6.82 -13.97
CA THR A 47 6.85 -5.62 -13.41
C THR A 47 6.86 -5.58 -11.87
N MET A 48 6.05 -6.39 -11.18
CA MET A 48 5.98 -6.41 -9.70
C MET A 48 7.00 -7.35 -9.05
N SER A 49 8.28 -7.04 -9.16
CA SER A 49 9.32 -7.68 -8.33
C SER A 49 9.20 -7.29 -6.84
N VAL A 50 8.72 -6.08 -6.53
CA VAL A 50 8.72 -5.54 -5.14
C VAL A 50 7.78 -6.31 -4.19
N LEU A 51 6.66 -6.85 -4.68
CA LEU A 51 5.74 -7.70 -3.90
C LEU A 51 6.03 -9.20 -4.04
N SER A 52 7.06 -9.56 -4.80
CA SER A 52 7.50 -10.95 -4.89
C SER A 52 8.06 -11.39 -3.53
N GLY A 53 7.69 -12.59 -3.08
CA GLY A 53 8.06 -13.11 -1.75
C GLY A 53 7.18 -12.66 -0.57
N HIS A 54 6.37 -11.60 -0.73
CA HIS A 54 5.43 -11.20 0.32
C HIS A 54 4.25 -12.18 0.41
N LYS A 55 4.06 -12.75 1.60
CA LYS A 55 2.91 -13.60 1.92
C LYS A 55 1.74 -12.71 2.35
N LEU A 56 0.75 -12.58 1.49
CA LEU A 56 -0.54 -11.96 1.85
C LEU A 56 -1.33 -12.95 2.71
N THR A 57 -0.96 -13.06 3.99
CA THR A 57 -1.76 -13.78 5.00
C THR A 57 -2.51 -12.78 5.86
N PRO A 58 -3.67 -13.15 6.43
CA PRO A 58 -4.39 -12.29 7.37
C PRO A 58 -3.52 -11.87 8.56
N GLN A 59 -2.66 -12.77 9.03
CA GLN A 59 -1.69 -12.50 10.10
C GLN A 59 -0.69 -11.42 9.71
N ALA A 60 -0.17 -11.44 8.47
CA ALA A 60 0.75 -10.43 7.97
C ALA A 60 0.07 -9.06 7.84
N LEU A 61 -1.19 -9.00 7.42
CA LEU A 61 -1.95 -7.75 7.36
C LEU A 61 -2.16 -7.14 8.76
N ILE A 62 -2.58 -7.96 9.73
CA ILE A 62 -2.76 -7.52 11.12
C ILE A 62 -1.43 -7.02 11.70
N ALA A 63 -0.34 -7.78 11.51
CA ALA A 63 1.00 -7.37 11.95
C ALA A 63 1.45 -6.06 11.29
N THR A 64 1.14 -5.85 10.01
CA THR A 64 1.44 -4.60 9.29
C THR A 64 0.72 -3.41 9.92
N VAL A 65 -0.57 -3.54 10.25
CA VAL A 65 -1.34 -2.46 10.90
C VAL A 65 -0.76 -2.10 12.26
N PHE A 66 -0.46 -3.10 13.10
CA PHE A 66 0.19 -2.86 14.40
C PHE A 66 1.57 -2.22 14.26
N TYR A 67 2.38 -2.70 13.31
CA TYR A 67 3.70 -2.15 13.05
C TYR A 67 3.62 -0.70 12.57
N VAL A 68 2.71 -0.37 11.66
CA VAL A 68 2.51 1.01 11.19
C VAL A 68 2.12 1.92 12.36
N GLY A 69 1.21 1.49 13.24
CA GLY A 69 0.85 2.27 14.43
C GLY A 69 2.05 2.50 15.38
N PHE A 70 2.82 1.44 15.64
CA PHE A 70 4.05 1.54 16.44
C PHE A 70 5.08 2.48 15.79
N PHE A 71 5.30 2.34 14.49
CA PHE A 71 6.22 3.18 13.71
C PHE A 71 5.81 4.65 13.76
N LEU A 72 4.53 4.98 13.57
CA LEU A 72 4.04 6.36 13.65
C LEU A 72 4.27 6.98 15.03
N LYS A 73 4.07 6.20 16.10
CA LYS A 73 4.35 6.65 17.48
C LYS A 73 5.82 6.99 17.67
N GLU A 74 6.73 6.10 17.28
CA GLU A 74 8.17 6.35 17.42
C GLU A 74 8.65 7.45 16.47
N LEU A 75 8.05 7.59 15.29
CA LEU A 75 8.31 8.69 14.36
C LEU A 75 7.99 10.05 14.99
N VAL A 76 6.83 10.19 15.63
CA VAL A 76 6.46 11.43 16.34
C VAL A 76 7.44 11.71 17.47
N LYS A 77 7.76 10.71 18.30
CA LYS A 77 8.69 10.84 19.42
C LYS A 77 10.09 11.27 18.96
N ALA A 78 10.61 10.67 17.89
CA ALA A 78 11.91 11.02 17.34
C ALA A 78 11.96 12.46 16.83
N ASN A 79 10.91 12.95 16.17
CA ASN A 79 10.83 14.34 15.70
C ASN A 79 10.71 15.33 16.87
N LEU A 80 9.94 15.02 17.90
CA LEU A 80 9.86 15.85 19.11
C LEU A 80 11.20 15.94 19.85
N GLN A 81 11.93 14.82 19.93
CA GLN A 81 13.26 14.80 20.52
C GLN A 81 14.25 15.63 19.70
N MET A 82 14.22 15.52 18.36
CA MET A 82 15.03 16.36 17.48
C MET A 82 14.72 17.84 17.70
N ALA A 83 13.44 18.22 17.76
CA ALA A 83 13.02 19.59 18.03
C ALA A 83 13.56 20.10 19.38
N ALA A 84 13.55 19.26 20.43
CA ALA A 84 14.10 19.63 21.74
C ALA A 84 15.62 19.90 21.69
N ILE A 85 16.38 19.10 20.93
CA ILE A 85 17.82 19.29 20.72
C ILE A 85 18.09 20.59 19.96
N VAL A 86 17.31 20.88 18.91
CA VAL A 86 17.45 22.11 18.11
C VAL A 86 17.12 23.35 18.94
N LEU A 87 16.07 23.30 19.78
CA LEU A 87 15.65 24.42 20.61
C LEU A 87 16.55 24.67 21.82
N ASN A 88 17.18 23.62 22.35
CA ASN A 88 18.14 23.71 23.45
C ASN A 88 19.46 23.04 23.07
N PRO A 89 20.29 23.72 22.26
CA PRO A 89 21.60 23.21 21.87
C PRO A 89 22.56 23.35 23.07
N ARG A 90 22.51 22.38 23.99
CA ARG A 90 23.53 22.16 25.01
C ARG A 90 24.30 20.89 24.70
#